data_AF-A0A1E3PYS5-F1
#
_entry.id   AF-A0A1E3PYS5-F1
#
_cell.length_a   1.000
_cell.length_b   1.000
_cell.length_c   1.000
_cell.angle_alpha   90.00
_cell.angle_beta   90.00
_cell.angle_gamma   90.00
#
_symmetry.space_group_name_H-M   'P 1'
#
loop_
_entity.id
_entity.type
_entity.pdbx_description
1 polymer ?
#
loop_
_entity_poly.entity_id
_entity_poly.type
_entity_poly.pdbx_seq_one_letter_code
_entity_poly.pdbx_strand_id
1 'polypeptide(L)'
;MATRLRAIVPKYSAYMRHRRTMEVREAIAAKRTVNEKPRVSPATPSFMTGQHVEGPVVRDFLYMVGDLVQITKPGGDYGKISRITSIHKDRSALSIEQVGPIQTSIVPRVYWSEQHSTYVARYPGLVHHNDVRLVTALADADGEFRKVAVNELVLGEKYYDDRYKKRLRRRYVANSPGIAIPWPDPAEEIMSGNFATDYDVARDRTFFVTSLAVPPVPPGALDSLRNKYARHRKPDLTEEEIQRLTPPEMPLSATKTAFRKELQEMKEMKKQAIESGELAATRLKTAQFLKLRISQHQQHQEALKNKKQEEEASG
;
A
#
# COMPACT_ATOMS: atom_id res chain seq x y z
N MET A 1 -47.99 77.31 17.81
CA MET A 1 -47.31 76.74 16.61
C MET A 1 -45.77 76.70 16.70
N ALA A 2 -45.11 77.49 17.57
CA ALA A 2 -43.64 77.54 17.66
C ALA A 2 -42.95 76.31 18.32
N THR A 3 -43.68 75.47 19.05
CA THR A 3 -43.12 74.34 19.81
C THR A 3 -42.90 73.06 18.98
N ARG A 4 -43.64 72.85 17.88
CA ARG A 4 -43.48 71.66 17.02
C ARG A 4 -42.24 71.72 16.12
N LEU A 5 -41.76 72.92 15.76
CA LEU A 5 -40.58 73.08 14.91
C LEU A 5 -39.26 72.80 15.66
N ARG A 6 -39.21 73.04 16.99
CA ARG A 6 -38.00 72.79 17.80
C ARG A 6 -37.60 71.32 17.90
N ALA A 7 -38.53 70.38 17.72
CA ALA A 7 -38.25 68.93 17.76
C ALA A 7 -37.83 68.33 16.39
N ILE A 8 -38.17 69.00 15.28
CA ILE A 8 -37.92 68.51 13.92
C ILE A 8 -36.52 68.91 13.44
N VAL A 9 -36.09 70.13 13.77
CA VAL A 9 -34.76 70.66 13.39
C VAL A 9 -33.60 69.78 13.86
N PRO A 10 -33.54 69.27 15.12
CA PRO A 10 -32.44 68.40 15.53
C PRO A 10 -32.46 67.04 14.80
N LYS A 11 -33.63 66.46 14.53
CA LYS A 11 -33.77 65.20 13.78
C LYS A 11 -33.30 65.34 12.33
N TYR A 12 -33.65 66.45 11.68
CA TYR A 12 -33.20 66.75 10.32
C TYR A 12 -31.68 67.01 10.29
N SER A 13 -31.15 67.69 11.31
CA SER A 13 -29.70 67.91 11.42
C SER A 13 -28.92 66.61 11.65
N ALA A 14 -29.46 65.66 12.41
CA ALA A 14 -28.86 64.36 12.63
C ALA A 14 -28.92 63.48 11.37
N TYR A 15 -30.05 63.48 10.66
CA TYR A 15 -30.20 62.80 9.37
C TYR A 15 -29.22 63.33 8.32
N MET A 16 -29.07 64.66 8.21
CA MET A 16 -28.12 65.26 7.27
C MET A 16 -26.66 65.00 7.64
N ARG A 17 -26.33 64.92 8.94
CA ARG A 17 -25.00 64.49 9.40
C ARG A 17 -24.73 63.03 9.06
N HIS A 18 -25.70 62.14 9.31
CA HIS A 18 -25.57 60.71 9.00
C HIS A 18 -25.41 60.47 7.49
N ARG A 19 -26.23 61.14 6.66
CA ARG A 19 -26.13 61.08 5.21
C ARG A 19 -24.78 61.58 4.69
N ARG A 20 -24.29 62.72 5.19
CA ARG A 20 -22.93 63.21 4.86
C ARG A 20 -21.85 62.22 5.29
N THR A 21 -21.97 61.59 6.46
CA THR A 21 -20.99 60.57 6.87
C THR A 21 -21.01 59.32 5.99
N MET A 22 -22.18 58.92 5.49
CA MET A 22 -22.31 57.80 4.56
C MET A 22 -21.75 58.16 3.19
N GLU A 23 -22.09 59.34 2.65
CA GLU A 23 -21.55 59.86 1.38
C GLU A 23 -20.02 60.04 1.45
N VAL A 24 -19.48 60.52 2.57
CA VAL A 24 -18.02 60.62 2.78
C VAL A 24 -17.39 59.23 2.89
N ARG A 25 -18.02 58.26 3.58
CA ARG A 25 -17.52 56.88 3.65
C ARG A 25 -17.54 56.20 2.28
N GLU A 26 -18.58 56.41 1.50
CA GLU A 26 -18.74 55.88 0.15
C GLU A 26 -17.73 56.52 -0.81
N ALA A 27 -17.52 57.84 -0.72
CA ALA A 27 -16.48 58.54 -1.48
C ALA A 27 -15.07 58.11 -1.08
N ILE A 28 -14.82 57.85 0.21
CA ILE A 28 -13.54 57.27 0.69
C ILE A 28 -13.38 55.84 0.19
N ALA A 29 -14.43 55.02 0.20
CA ALA A 29 -14.40 53.66 -0.33
C ALA A 29 -14.12 53.65 -1.84
N ALA A 30 -14.79 54.51 -2.61
CA ALA A 30 -14.57 54.68 -4.04
C ALA A 30 -13.16 55.22 -4.37
N LYS A 31 -12.61 56.12 -3.54
CA LYS A 31 -11.23 56.59 -3.70
C LYS A 31 -10.19 55.51 -3.31
N ARG A 32 -10.50 54.65 -2.33
CA ARG A 32 -9.66 53.49 -1.99
C ARG A 32 -9.60 52.48 -3.13
N THR A 33 -10.71 52.19 -3.81
CA THR A 33 -10.72 51.24 -4.94
C THR A 33 -9.89 51.70 -6.14
N VAL A 34 -9.70 53.02 -6.33
CA VAL A 34 -8.95 53.58 -7.47
C VAL A 34 -7.44 53.66 -7.21
N ASN A 35 -7.02 53.84 -5.95
CA ASN A 35 -5.62 54.12 -5.59
C ASN A 35 -4.95 53.06 -4.69
N GLU A 36 -5.69 52.10 -4.14
CA GLU A 36 -5.06 50.99 -3.43
C GLU A 36 -4.48 50.00 -4.44
N LYS A 37 -3.15 49.90 -4.47
CA LYS A 37 -2.48 48.69 -4.98
C LYS A 37 -3.17 47.49 -4.33
N PRO A 38 -3.49 46.41 -5.08
CA PRO A 38 -4.16 45.25 -4.50
C PRO A 38 -3.41 44.85 -3.24
N ARG A 39 -4.11 44.75 -2.10
CA ARG A 39 -3.55 44.24 -0.85
C ARG A 39 -3.20 42.78 -1.08
N VAL A 40 -2.04 42.55 -1.68
CA VAL A 40 -1.40 41.24 -1.69
C VAL A 40 -0.81 41.13 -0.30
N SER A 41 -1.37 40.24 0.53
CA SER A 41 -0.70 39.80 1.74
C SER A 41 0.75 39.49 1.37
N PRO A 42 1.77 39.93 2.13
CA PRO A 42 3.16 39.59 1.87
C PRO A 42 3.42 38.11 2.20
N ALA A 43 2.65 37.22 1.61
CA ALA A 43 3.02 35.84 1.47
C ALA A 43 4.11 35.80 0.40
N THR A 44 5.19 35.09 0.70
CA THR A 44 6.13 34.59 -0.31
C THR A 44 5.36 34.05 -1.51
N PRO A 45 5.88 34.14 -2.75
CA PRO A 45 5.21 33.57 -3.90
C PRO A 45 4.97 32.07 -3.66
N SER A 46 3.78 31.74 -3.15
CA SER A 46 3.33 30.38 -2.87
C SER A 46 3.13 29.58 -4.16
N PHE A 47 3.47 30.17 -5.30
CA PHE A 47 3.69 29.46 -6.55
C PHE A 47 4.65 28.29 -6.38
N MET A 48 5.66 28.39 -5.49
CA MET A 48 6.62 27.32 -5.23
C MET A 48 6.35 26.54 -3.94
N THR A 49 5.84 27.19 -2.89
CA THR A 49 5.40 26.51 -1.67
C THR A 49 4.02 25.94 -1.91
N GLY A 50 3.99 24.66 -2.28
CA GLY A 50 2.75 23.96 -2.57
C GLY A 50 1.65 24.28 -1.58
N GLN A 51 0.51 24.78 -2.07
CA GLN A 51 -0.68 25.03 -1.27
C GLN A 51 -0.91 23.87 -0.30
N HIS A 52 -0.84 24.19 0.99
CA HIS A 52 -1.18 23.25 2.04
C HIS A 52 -2.69 23.15 2.10
N VAL A 53 -3.21 21.97 1.78
CA VAL A 53 -4.62 21.64 1.96
C VAL A 53 -4.69 20.80 3.23
N GLU A 54 -5.44 21.27 4.21
CA GLU A 54 -5.64 20.54 5.45
C GLU A 54 -6.44 19.26 5.19
N GLY A 55 -5.90 18.12 5.61
CA GLY A 55 -6.59 16.83 5.49
C GLY A 55 -5.65 15.62 5.53
N PRO A 56 -6.18 14.43 5.82
CA PRO A 56 -5.41 13.20 5.77
C PRO A 56 -5.06 12.82 4.33
N VAL A 57 -3.82 12.37 4.13
CA VAL A 57 -3.39 11.86 2.82
C VAL A 57 -3.92 10.44 2.60
N VAL A 58 -4.71 10.25 1.56
CA VAL A 58 -5.33 9.00 1.17
C VAL A 58 -4.53 8.35 0.04
N ARG A 59 -4.27 7.03 0.18
CA ARG A 59 -3.54 6.23 -0.83
C ARG A 59 -4.41 5.87 -2.03
N ASP A 60 -5.66 5.47 -1.77
CA ASP A 60 -6.61 5.04 -2.78
C ASP A 60 -7.58 6.19 -3.12
N PHE A 61 -7.34 6.83 -4.27
CA PHE A 61 -8.19 7.92 -4.74
C PHE A 61 -9.49 7.42 -5.37
N LEU A 62 -10.61 8.04 -5.00
CA LEU A 62 -11.95 7.75 -5.51
C LEU A 62 -12.24 8.44 -6.86
N TYR A 63 -11.45 9.45 -7.20
CA TYR A 63 -11.65 10.35 -8.33
C TYR A 63 -10.52 10.20 -9.35
N MET A 64 -10.83 10.48 -10.61
CA MET A 64 -9.88 10.55 -11.73
C MET A 64 -10.05 11.88 -12.49
N VAL A 65 -9.00 12.27 -13.20
CA VAL A 65 -9.05 13.45 -14.09
C VAL A 65 -10.15 13.22 -15.13
N GLY A 66 -11.00 14.23 -15.35
CA GLY A 66 -12.14 14.14 -16.24
C GLY A 66 -13.47 13.78 -15.57
N ASP A 67 -13.47 13.34 -14.30
CA ASP A 67 -14.71 13.17 -13.54
C ASP A 67 -15.43 14.52 -13.33
N LEU A 68 -16.75 14.47 -13.34
CA LEU A 68 -17.61 15.59 -12.95
C LEU A 68 -17.83 15.56 -11.44
N VAL A 69 -17.69 16.71 -10.81
CA VAL A 69 -17.77 16.84 -9.37
C VAL A 69 -18.50 18.09 -8.93
N GLN A 70 -19.12 18.02 -7.75
CA GLN A 70 -19.81 19.10 -7.09
C GLN A 70 -19.09 19.49 -5.79
N ILE A 71 -18.92 20.79 -5.55
CA ILE A 71 -18.34 21.29 -4.31
C ILE A 71 -19.37 21.27 -3.18
N THR A 72 -19.00 20.62 -2.08
CA THR A 72 -19.83 20.46 -0.86
C THR A 72 -19.38 21.41 0.26
N LYS A 73 -18.18 21.98 0.19
CA LYS A 73 -17.72 22.95 1.19
C LYS A 73 -18.57 24.24 1.15
N PRO A 74 -19.10 24.71 2.28
CA PRO A 74 -19.83 25.97 2.32
C PRO A 74 -18.91 27.14 1.93
N GLY A 75 -19.30 27.89 0.91
CA GLY A 75 -18.50 28.97 0.32
C GLY A 75 -19.17 29.55 -0.92
N GLY A 76 -18.51 30.49 -1.60
CA GLY A 76 -19.06 31.16 -2.78
C GLY A 76 -19.35 30.24 -3.98
N ASP A 77 -18.70 29.07 -4.02
CA ASP A 77 -18.84 28.06 -5.07
C ASP A 77 -19.59 26.80 -4.61
N TYR A 78 -20.25 26.86 -3.46
CA TYR A 78 -21.05 25.74 -2.95
C TYR A 78 -22.10 25.30 -3.97
N GLY A 79 -22.17 23.99 -4.22
CA GLY A 79 -23.16 23.38 -5.12
C GLY A 79 -22.85 23.50 -6.61
N LYS A 80 -21.81 24.25 -7.01
CA LYS A 80 -21.38 24.33 -8.42
C LYS A 80 -20.76 23.00 -8.87
N ILE A 81 -21.03 22.65 -10.12
CA ILE A 81 -20.57 21.41 -10.75
C ILE A 81 -19.51 21.75 -11.79
N SER A 82 -18.39 21.05 -11.77
CA SER A 82 -17.34 21.20 -12.79
C SER A 82 -16.50 19.93 -12.92
N ARG A 83 -15.55 19.92 -13.85
CA ARG A 83 -14.67 18.80 -14.17
C ARG A 83 -13.35 18.89 -13.38
N ILE A 84 -12.80 17.75 -12.99
CA ILE A 84 -11.46 17.67 -12.41
C ILE A 84 -10.41 17.83 -13.51
N THR A 85 -9.51 18.80 -13.35
CA THR A 85 -8.39 19.08 -14.26
C THR A 85 -7.14 18.30 -13.87
N SER A 86 -6.77 18.31 -12.59
CA SER A 86 -5.56 17.62 -12.10
C SER A 86 -5.77 17.07 -10.68
N ILE A 87 -5.04 16.01 -10.36
CA ILE A 87 -5.10 15.34 -9.06
C ILE A 87 -3.72 15.39 -8.40
N HIS A 88 -3.67 15.94 -7.19
CA HIS A 88 -2.48 16.01 -6.37
C HIS A 88 -2.55 14.96 -5.27
N LYS A 89 -2.05 13.75 -5.58
CA LYS A 89 -2.12 12.59 -4.67
C LYS A 89 -1.43 12.85 -3.32
N ASP A 90 -0.29 13.53 -3.35
CA ASP A 90 0.53 13.81 -2.16
C ASP A 90 -0.21 14.61 -1.09
N ARG A 91 -1.17 15.44 -1.48
CA ARG A 91 -1.95 16.33 -0.59
C ARG A 91 -3.43 15.96 -0.54
N SER A 92 -3.80 14.86 -1.20
CA SER A 92 -5.19 14.43 -1.30
C SER A 92 -6.16 15.51 -1.77
N ALA A 93 -5.70 16.30 -2.75
CA ALA A 93 -6.38 17.48 -3.26
C ALA A 93 -6.59 17.43 -4.77
N LEU A 94 -7.62 18.13 -5.22
CA LEU A 94 -8.12 18.18 -6.58
C LEU A 94 -8.02 19.62 -7.09
N SER A 95 -7.58 19.78 -8.34
CA SER A 95 -7.75 21.02 -9.08
C SER A 95 -8.99 20.89 -9.96
N ILE A 96 -9.95 21.78 -9.74
CA ILE A 96 -11.24 21.77 -10.42
C ILE A 96 -11.26 22.94 -11.42
N GLU A 97 -11.79 22.70 -12.60
CA GLU A 97 -11.87 23.70 -13.66
C GLU A 97 -12.87 24.81 -13.29
N GLN A 98 -12.48 26.09 -13.44
CA GLN A 98 -13.34 27.28 -13.30
C GLN A 98 -14.06 27.48 -11.95
N VAL A 99 -13.99 26.52 -11.03
CA VAL A 99 -14.76 26.47 -9.79
C VAL A 99 -13.82 26.09 -8.66
N GLY A 100 -13.88 26.83 -7.55
CA GLY A 100 -13.05 26.59 -6.38
C GLY A 100 -12.40 27.87 -5.85
N PRO A 101 -11.69 27.77 -4.72
CA PRO A 101 -11.05 28.93 -4.11
C PRO A 101 -10.03 29.52 -5.08
N ILE A 102 -10.21 30.77 -5.49
CA ILE A 102 -9.27 31.45 -6.37
C ILE A 102 -8.11 31.97 -5.52
N GLN A 103 -6.89 31.47 -5.77
CA GLN A 103 -5.69 32.02 -5.15
C GLN A 103 -5.12 33.13 -6.04
N THR A 104 -4.83 34.27 -5.43
CA THR A 104 -4.11 35.36 -6.08
C THR A 104 -2.65 35.31 -5.67
N SER A 105 -1.74 35.19 -6.64
CA SER A 105 -0.29 35.13 -6.38
C SER A 105 0.48 36.08 -7.29
N ILE A 106 1.65 36.52 -6.82
CA ILE A 106 2.58 37.30 -7.63
C ILE A 106 3.46 36.33 -8.41
N VAL A 107 3.47 36.48 -9.73
CA VAL A 107 4.17 35.59 -10.64
C VAL A 107 5.36 36.33 -11.26
N PRO A 108 6.59 35.82 -11.09
CA PRO A 108 7.77 36.36 -11.77
C PRO A 108 7.59 36.31 -13.29
N ARG A 109 8.11 37.31 -14.01
CA ARG A 109 8.01 37.41 -15.48
C ARG A 109 8.52 36.17 -16.23
N VAL A 110 9.44 35.42 -15.64
CA VAL A 110 9.98 34.16 -16.20
C VAL A 110 8.88 33.12 -16.41
N TYR A 111 7.80 33.17 -15.63
CA TYR A 111 6.68 32.23 -15.70
C TYR A 111 5.42 32.82 -16.36
N TRP A 112 5.53 33.98 -17.02
CA TRP A 112 4.38 34.57 -17.72
C TRP A 112 4.10 33.81 -19.00
N SER A 113 2.84 33.40 -19.18
CA SER A 113 2.32 33.10 -20.52
C SER A 113 2.19 34.39 -21.32
N GLU A 114 2.17 34.28 -22.66
CA GLU A 114 1.99 35.43 -23.57
C GLU A 114 0.73 36.26 -23.29
N GLN A 115 -0.28 35.66 -22.66
CA GLN A 115 -1.55 36.30 -22.31
C GLN A 115 -1.53 37.05 -20.96
N HIS A 116 -0.42 37.00 -20.20
CA HIS A 116 -0.32 37.68 -18.91
C HIS A 116 0.30 39.08 -19.05
N SER A 117 -0.46 40.11 -18.67
CA SER A 117 -0.01 41.52 -18.67
C SER A 117 0.36 42.04 -17.27
N THR A 118 -0.13 41.40 -16.21
CA THR A 118 0.03 41.84 -14.82
C THR A 118 0.84 40.84 -14.00
N TYR A 119 1.61 41.34 -13.03
CA TYR A 119 2.36 40.52 -12.06
C TYR A 119 1.47 39.70 -11.14
N VAL A 120 0.23 40.14 -10.95
CA VAL A 120 -0.75 39.45 -10.12
C VAL A 120 -1.58 38.55 -11.04
N ALA A 121 -1.48 37.24 -10.82
CA ALA A 121 -2.28 36.24 -11.54
C ALA A 121 -3.19 35.48 -10.57
N ARG A 122 -4.34 35.06 -11.09
CA ARG A 122 -5.35 34.30 -10.37
C ARG A 122 -5.30 32.86 -10.85
N TYR A 123 -5.09 31.93 -9.93
CA TYR A 123 -5.04 30.51 -10.19
C TYR A 123 -6.16 29.78 -9.47
N PRO A 124 -6.69 28.68 -10.04
CA PRO A 124 -7.58 27.80 -9.29
C PRO A 124 -6.81 27.21 -8.11
N GLY A 125 -7.37 27.34 -6.92
CA GLY A 125 -6.85 26.73 -5.70
C GLY A 125 -7.26 25.27 -5.60
N LEU A 126 -6.50 24.52 -4.81
CA LEU A 126 -6.73 23.11 -4.56
C LEU A 126 -7.89 22.91 -3.57
N VAL A 127 -8.73 21.93 -3.86
CA VAL A 127 -9.85 21.52 -3.01
C VAL A 127 -9.58 20.12 -2.47
N HIS A 128 -9.79 19.89 -1.17
CA HIS A 128 -9.61 18.57 -0.59
C HIS A 128 -10.66 17.59 -1.14
N HIS A 129 -10.30 16.31 -1.33
CA HIS A 129 -11.21 15.32 -1.90
C HIS A 129 -12.51 15.09 -1.10
N ASN A 130 -12.49 15.32 0.23
CA ASN A 130 -13.69 15.23 1.09
C ASN A 130 -14.70 16.36 0.88
N ASP A 131 -14.24 17.51 0.38
CA ASP A 131 -15.06 18.70 0.17
C ASP A 131 -15.82 18.65 -1.17
N VAL A 132 -15.79 17.49 -1.83
CA VAL A 132 -16.21 17.28 -3.20
C VAL A 132 -17.01 15.98 -3.29
N ARG A 133 -18.06 15.99 -4.11
CA ARG A 133 -18.90 14.82 -4.43
C ARG A 133 -18.87 14.53 -5.91
N LEU A 134 -18.86 13.26 -6.30
CA LEU A 134 -18.94 12.88 -7.70
C LEU A 134 -20.35 13.16 -8.23
N VAL A 135 -20.45 13.72 -9.43
CA VAL A 135 -21.70 13.85 -10.16
C VAL A 135 -21.68 12.89 -11.33
N THR A 136 -22.71 12.07 -11.44
CA THR A 136 -22.86 11.15 -12.57
C THR A 136 -24.30 11.15 -13.08
N ALA A 137 -24.47 10.75 -14.34
CA ALA A 137 -25.80 10.58 -14.93
C ALA A 137 -26.29 9.17 -14.58
N LEU A 138 -27.35 9.09 -13.79
CA LEU A 138 -28.02 7.84 -13.47
C LEU A 138 -29.37 7.79 -14.19
N ALA A 139 -29.73 6.62 -14.71
CA ALA A 139 -31.08 6.38 -15.21
C ALA A 139 -32.03 6.26 -14.02
N ASP A 140 -33.11 7.04 -14.05
CA ASP A 140 -34.20 6.92 -13.10
C ASP A 140 -35.10 5.71 -13.45
N ALA A 141 -36.05 5.37 -12.57
CA ALA A 141 -37.04 4.32 -12.81
C ALA A 141 -37.84 4.55 -14.12
N ASP A 142 -38.00 5.83 -14.51
CA ASP A 142 -38.69 6.25 -15.73
C ASP A 142 -37.80 6.15 -17.00
N GLY A 143 -36.54 5.74 -16.86
CA GLY A 143 -35.57 5.61 -17.97
C GLY A 143 -34.90 6.93 -18.37
N GLU A 144 -35.26 8.06 -17.77
CA GLU A 144 -34.61 9.35 -18.00
C GLU A 144 -33.28 9.46 -17.26
N PHE A 145 -32.24 9.97 -17.93
CA PHE A 145 -30.94 10.22 -17.30
C PHE A 145 -30.96 11.54 -16.52
N ARG A 146 -30.85 11.46 -15.20
CA ARG A 146 -30.71 12.63 -14.32
C ARG A 146 -29.30 12.73 -13.77
N LYS A 147 -28.79 13.95 -13.67
CA LYS A 147 -27.49 14.22 -13.03
C LYS A 147 -27.66 14.17 -11.53
N VAL A 148 -27.03 13.19 -10.88
CA VAL A 148 -27.13 12.95 -9.45
C VAL A 148 -25.76 13.13 -8.81
N ALA A 149 -25.72 13.88 -7.71
CA ALA A 149 -24.54 13.96 -6.85
C ALA A 149 -24.51 12.76 -5.91
N VAL A 150 -23.43 11.99 -5.96
CA VAL A 150 -23.22 10.79 -5.16
C VAL A 150 -22.68 11.20 -3.79
N ASN A 151 -23.36 10.76 -2.73
CA ASN A 151 -22.97 11.09 -1.36
C ASN A 151 -21.65 10.42 -0.96
N GLU A 152 -21.52 9.12 -1.21
CA GLU A 152 -20.35 8.33 -0.81
C GLU A 152 -20.06 7.24 -1.84
N LEU A 153 -18.76 7.06 -2.12
CA LEU A 153 -18.23 6.09 -3.07
C LEU A 153 -17.44 5.01 -2.35
N VAL A 154 -17.70 3.75 -2.71
CA VAL A 154 -16.96 2.59 -2.23
C VAL A 154 -16.21 1.96 -3.39
N LEU A 155 -14.96 1.60 -3.15
CA LEU A 155 -14.14 0.88 -4.13
C LEU A 155 -14.32 -0.63 -3.95
N GLY A 156 -14.77 -1.31 -4.99
CA GLY A 156 -14.85 -2.78 -5.00
C GLY A 156 -13.60 -3.43 -5.59
N GLU A 157 -13.84 -4.52 -6.32
CA GLU A 157 -12.81 -5.39 -6.91
C GLU A 157 -11.98 -4.70 -8.02
N LYS A 158 -10.75 -5.18 -8.20
CA LYS A 158 -9.82 -4.71 -9.23
C LYS A 158 -10.04 -5.42 -10.56
N TYR A 159 -10.36 -4.68 -11.61
CA TYR A 159 -10.45 -5.15 -12.99
C TYR A 159 -9.37 -4.50 -13.87
N TYR A 160 -9.03 -5.10 -15.00
CA TYR A 160 -8.14 -4.47 -15.98
C TYR A 160 -8.97 -3.60 -16.92
N ASP A 161 -8.64 -2.31 -17.02
CA ASP A 161 -9.27 -1.40 -17.98
C ASP A 161 -8.31 -1.18 -19.15
N ASP A 162 -8.74 -1.59 -20.34
CA ASP A 162 -7.94 -1.51 -21.56
C ASP A 162 -7.65 -0.06 -21.97
N ARG A 163 -8.62 0.84 -21.77
CA ARG A 163 -8.48 2.28 -22.08
C ARG A 163 -7.35 2.92 -21.29
N TYR A 164 -7.24 2.54 -20.01
CA TYR A 164 -6.22 3.06 -19.12
C TYR A 164 -4.95 2.20 -19.05
N LYS A 165 -4.95 1.02 -19.70
CA LYS A 165 -3.88 0.02 -19.67
C LYS A 165 -3.38 -0.33 -18.25
N LYS A 166 -4.27 -0.25 -17.24
CA LYS A 166 -3.95 -0.48 -15.82
C LYS A 166 -5.09 -1.17 -15.07
N ARG A 167 -4.75 -1.84 -13.96
CA ARG A 167 -5.76 -2.44 -13.08
C ARG A 167 -6.42 -1.37 -12.21
N LEU A 168 -7.69 -1.10 -12.47
CA LEU A 168 -8.53 -0.14 -11.74
C LEU A 168 -9.52 -0.86 -10.83
N ARG A 169 -9.95 -0.20 -9.75
CA ARG A 169 -11.02 -0.71 -8.89
C ARG A 169 -12.36 -0.25 -9.43
N ARG A 170 -13.40 -1.09 -9.39
CA ARG A 170 -14.77 -0.65 -9.69
C ARG A 170 -15.25 0.31 -8.60
N ARG A 171 -15.97 1.35 -9.00
CA ARG A 171 -16.58 2.32 -8.07
C ARG A 171 -18.06 2.00 -7.91
N TYR A 172 -18.53 1.95 -6.68
CA TYR A 172 -19.94 1.72 -6.35
C TYR A 172 -20.47 2.85 -5.48
N VAL A 173 -21.76 3.10 -5.59
CA VAL A 173 -22.47 3.98 -4.64
C VAL A 173 -22.64 3.24 -3.32
N ALA A 174 -22.25 3.84 -2.19
CA ALA A 174 -22.25 3.16 -0.89
C ALA A 174 -23.61 2.54 -0.52
N ASN A 175 -24.70 3.27 -0.76
CA ASN A 175 -26.06 2.84 -0.42
C ASN A 175 -26.67 1.86 -1.43
N SER A 176 -26.05 1.70 -2.61
CA SER A 176 -26.57 0.90 -3.72
C SER A 176 -25.42 0.18 -4.43
N PRO A 177 -24.93 -0.96 -3.87
CA PRO A 177 -23.78 -1.68 -4.42
C PRO A 177 -24.02 -2.27 -5.82
N GLY A 178 -25.28 -2.32 -6.28
CA GLY A 178 -25.62 -2.70 -7.65
C GLY A 178 -25.30 -1.63 -8.71
N ILE A 179 -25.09 -0.37 -8.31
CA ILE A 179 -24.83 0.75 -9.23
C ILE A 179 -23.33 0.97 -9.32
N ALA A 180 -22.73 0.45 -10.38
CA ALA A 180 -21.33 0.67 -10.72
C ALA A 180 -21.16 1.98 -11.51
N ILE A 181 -20.26 2.85 -11.05
CA ILE A 181 -19.91 4.07 -11.74
C ILE A 181 -18.63 3.84 -12.56
N PRO A 182 -18.68 4.01 -13.90
CA PRO A 182 -17.49 3.84 -14.73
C PRO A 182 -16.46 4.93 -14.44
N TRP A 183 -15.19 4.63 -14.69
CA TRP A 183 -14.16 5.67 -14.75
C TRP A 183 -14.36 6.54 -16.00
N PRO A 184 -13.93 7.82 -15.96
CA PRO A 184 -14.03 8.70 -17.13
C PRO A 184 -13.13 8.16 -18.25
N ASP A 185 -13.26 8.68 -19.47
CA ASP A 185 -12.29 8.36 -20.51
C ASP A 185 -10.97 9.13 -20.27
N PRO A 186 -9.80 8.53 -20.54
CA PRO A 186 -8.51 9.21 -20.38
C PRO A 186 -8.44 10.44 -21.28
N ALA A 187 -7.88 11.54 -20.76
CA ALA A 187 -7.92 12.84 -21.43
C ALA A 187 -7.06 12.91 -22.71
N GLU A 188 -6.01 12.10 -22.85
CA GLU A 188 -5.15 12.09 -24.05
C GLU A 188 -4.50 10.71 -24.24
N GLU A 189 -4.31 10.31 -25.49
CA GLU A 189 -3.41 9.21 -25.86
C GLU A 189 -1.97 9.63 -25.55
N ILE A 190 -1.19 8.75 -24.92
CA ILE A 190 0.21 9.01 -24.59
C ILE A 190 0.94 9.34 -25.89
N MET A 191 1.31 10.60 -26.08
CA MET A 191 2.04 11.04 -27.27
C MET A 191 3.34 10.22 -27.39
N SER A 192 3.48 9.50 -28.50
CA SER A 192 4.72 8.82 -28.87
C SER A 192 5.78 9.88 -29.19
N GLY A 193 6.72 10.10 -28.26
CA GLY A 193 7.91 10.91 -28.54
C GLY A 193 8.95 10.11 -29.30
N ASN A 194 9.96 10.78 -29.88
CA ASN A 194 11.05 10.13 -30.62
C ASN A 194 11.86 9.10 -29.83
N PHE A 195 11.78 9.14 -28.49
CA PHE A 195 12.44 8.19 -27.58
C PHE A 195 11.51 7.06 -27.12
N ALA A 196 10.29 7.01 -27.62
CA ALA A 196 9.33 5.93 -27.37
C ALA A 196 9.33 4.96 -28.56
N THR A 197 9.35 3.66 -28.27
CA THR A 197 9.19 2.62 -29.29
C THR A 197 7.71 2.36 -29.55
N ASP A 198 7.37 2.09 -30.80
CA ASP A 198 6.01 1.71 -31.19
C ASP A 198 5.56 0.42 -30.49
N TYR A 199 4.24 0.31 -30.25
CA TYR A 199 3.66 -0.78 -29.48
C TYR A 199 3.97 -2.16 -30.08
N ASP A 200 3.82 -2.32 -31.40
CA ASP A 200 4.01 -3.59 -32.08
C ASP A 200 5.47 -4.06 -31.99
N VAL A 201 6.43 -3.15 -32.20
CA VAL A 201 7.86 -3.43 -32.12
C VAL A 201 8.27 -3.76 -30.68
N ALA A 202 7.74 -3.03 -29.70
CA ALA A 202 8.05 -3.25 -28.29
C ALA A 202 7.48 -4.58 -27.75
N ARG A 203 6.34 -5.04 -28.29
CA ARG A 203 5.68 -6.27 -27.86
C ARG A 203 6.15 -7.51 -28.62
N ASP A 204 6.75 -7.33 -29.78
CA ASP A 204 7.28 -8.41 -30.59
C ASP A 204 8.32 -9.24 -29.82
N ARG A 205 8.13 -10.57 -29.83
CA ARG A 205 8.95 -11.49 -29.06
C ARG A 205 10.10 -12.00 -29.93
N THR A 206 11.26 -11.39 -29.75
CA THR A 206 12.48 -11.77 -30.50
C THR A 206 13.21 -12.98 -29.90
N PHE A 207 13.07 -13.24 -28.59
CA PHE A 207 13.81 -14.30 -27.90
C PHE A 207 12.94 -15.50 -27.52
N PHE A 208 13.43 -16.69 -27.88
CA PHE A 208 12.90 -18.00 -27.51
C PHE A 208 14.02 -18.87 -26.94
N VAL A 209 13.69 -19.78 -26.03
CA VAL A 209 14.67 -20.72 -25.47
C VAL A 209 14.92 -21.81 -26.51
N THR A 210 16.08 -21.76 -27.17
CA THR A 210 16.41 -22.64 -28.31
C THR A 210 17.33 -23.80 -27.95
N SER A 211 18.27 -23.61 -27.02
CA SER A 211 19.31 -24.58 -26.69
C SER A 211 19.45 -24.77 -25.19
N LEU A 212 19.68 -26.01 -24.78
CA LEU A 212 20.10 -26.36 -23.42
C LEU A 212 21.62 -26.34 -23.26
N ALA A 213 22.35 -26.55 -24.36
CA ALA A 213 23.81 -26.64 -24.35
C ALA A 213 24.48 -25.27 -24.47
N VAL A 214 23.89 -24.35 -25.24
CA VAL A 214 24.45 -23.02 -25.49
C VAL A 214 23.70 -21.99 -24.63
N PRO A 215 24.39 -21.22 -23.78
CA PRO A 215 23.75 -20.18 -22.98
C PRO A 215 23.23 -19.05 -23.88
N PRO A 216 22.10 -18.42 -23.52
CA PRO A 216 21.51 -17.34 -24.34
C PRO A 216 22.31 -16.04 -24.30
N VAL A 217 23.17 -15.88 -23.29
CA VAL A 217 24.05 -14.74 -23.13
C VAL A 217 25.49 -15.22 -23.22
N PRO A 218 26.37 -14.53 -23.96
CA PRO A 218 27.77 -14.93 -24.06
C PRO A 218 28.45 -14.86 -22.67
N PRO A 219 29.36 -15.80 -22.34
CA PRO A 219 29.96 -15.88 -21.02
C PRO A 219 30.75 -14.62 -20.64
N GLY A 220 31.35 -13.93 -21.62
CA GLY A 220 32.06 -12.66 -21.40
C GLY A 220 31.17 -11.50 -20.97
N ALA A 221 29.87 -11.51 -21.31
CA ALA A 221 28.93 -10.46 -20.89
C ALA A 221 28.37 -10.68 -19.47
N LEU A 222 28.56 -11.86 -18.89
CA LEU A 222 28.03 -12.18 -17.56
C LEU A 222 28.64 -11.29 -16.48
N ASP A 223 29.91 -10.91 -16.61
CA ASP A 223 30.58 -10.05 -15.64
C ASP A 223 30.05 -8.60 -15.68
N SER A 224 29.44 -8.18 -16.80
CA SER A 224 28.74 -6.90 -16.92
C SER A 224 27.31 -6.95 -16.37
N LEU A 225 26.61 -8.07 -16.54
CA LEU A 225 25.23 -8.24 -16.07
C LEU A 225 25.14 -8.45 -14.55
N ARG A 226 26.15 -9.08 -13.95
CA ARG A 226 26.18 -9.40 -12.53
C ARG A 226 27.57 -9.21 -11.95
N ASN A 227 27.61 -8.85 -10.67
CA ASN A 227 28.88 -8.78 -9.95
C ASN A 227 29.44 -10.19 -9.71
N LYS A 228 30.57 -10.50 -10.36
CA LYS A 228 31.30 -11.77 -10.20
C LYS A 228 31.75 -12.01 -8.76
N TYR A 229 32.18 -10.96 -8.07
CA TYR A 229 32.78 -10.99 -6.72
C TYR A 229 31.80 -10.56 -5.62
N ALA A 230 30.49 -10.80 -5.82
CA ALA A 230 29.49 -10.49 -4.82
C ALA A 230 29.77 -11.25 -3.51
N ARG A 231 29.90 -10.53 -2.38
CA ARG A 231 30.21 -11.11 -1.05
C ARG A 231 29.26 -12.24 -0.64
N HIS A 232 27.99 -12.16 -1.03
CA HIS A 232 26.97 -13.16 -0.68
C HIS A 232 27.00 -14.39 -1.58
N ARG A 233 27.77 -14.39 -2.67
CA ARG A 233 27.93 -15.53 -3.55
C ARG A 233 28.98 -16.47 -2.97
N LYS A 234 28.52 -17.54 -2.33
CA LYS A 234 29.37 -18.66 -1.93
C LYS A 234 29.44 -19.64 -3.12
N PRO A 235 30.60 -19.82 -3.77
CA PRO A 235 30.72 -20.86 -4.78
C PRO A 235 30.57 -22.23 -4.11
N ASP A 236 29.97 -23.17 -4.83
CA ASP A 236 30.03 -24.57 -4.44
C ASP A 236 31.48 -25.04 -4.54
N LEU A 237 31.93 -25.77 -3.52
CA LEU A 237 33.29 -26.32 -3.50
C LEU A 237 33.38 -27.42 -4.56
N THR A 238 34.42 -27.35 -5.39
CA THR A 238 34.74 -28.42 -6.33
C THR A 238 35.22 -29.67 -5.59
N GLU A 239 35.09 -30.85 -6.19
CA GLU A 239 35.59 -32.09 -5.58
C GLU A 239 37.09 -32.03 -5.27
N GLU A 240 37.86 -31.37 -6.13
CA GLU A 240 39.29 -31.14 -5.89
C GLU A 240 39.54 -30.23 -4.68
N GLU A 241 38.77 -29.16 -4.53
CA GLU A 241 38.86 -28.28 -3.36
C GLU A 241 38.43 -29.03 -2.09
N ILE A 242 37.38 -29.86 -2.17
CA ILE A 242 36.95 -30.73 -1.08
C ILE A 242 38.08 -31.67 -0.69
N GLN A 243 38.69 -32.37 -1.66
CA GLN A 243 39.82 -33.28 -1.40
C GLN A 243 41.02 -32.57 -0.79
N ARG A 244 41.32 -31.34 -1.20
CA ARG A 244 42.39 -30.51 -0.61
C ARG A 244 42.04 -30.03 0.80
N LEU A 245 40.77 -29.73 1.06
CA LEU A 245 40.25 -29.32 2.38
C LEU A 245 40.15 -30.49 3.36
N THR A 246 39.85 -31.70 2.87
CA THR A 246 39.73 -32.90 3.68
C THR A 246 41.11 -33.49 3.95
N PRO A 247 41.58 -33.54 5.22
CA PRO A 247 42.83 -34.20 5.53
C PRO A 247 42.73 -35.70 5.23
N PRO A 248 43.82 -36.35 4.77
CA PRO A 248 43.81 -37.78 4.54
C PRO A 248 43.56 -38.53 5.85
N GLU A 249 42.73 -39.58 5.79
CA GLU A 249 42.50 -40.44 6.94
C GLU A 249 43.77 -41.22 7.27
N MET A 250 44.12 -41.25 8.56
CA MET A 250 45.24 -42.04 9.03
C MET A 250 44.94 -43.53 8.85
N PRO A 251 45.87 -44.33 8.30
CA PRO A 251 45.67 -45.76 8.21
C PRO A 251 45.46 -46.35 9.60
N LEU A 252 44.48 -47.26 9.73
CA LEU A 252 44.20 -47.90 11.00
C LEU A 252 45.37 -48.78 11.45
N SER A 253 45.72 -48.71 12.73
CA SER A 253 46.72 -49.60 13.33
C SER A 253 46.28 -51.06 13.23
N ALA A 254 47.24 -51.99 13.18
CA ALA A 254 46.99 -53.43 13.14
C ALA A 254 46.05 -53.92 14.27
N THR A 255 46.13 -53.30 15.45
CA THR A 255 45.24 -53.58 16.59
C THR A 255 43.80 -53.13 16.34
N LYS A 256 43.60 -51.94 15.74
CA LYS A 256 42.26 -51.42 15.44
C LYS A 256 41.63 -52.15 14.26
N THR A 257 42.42 -52.61 13.29
CA THR A 257 41.91 -53.42 12.18
C THR A 257 41.51 -54.81 12.66
N ALA A 258 42.30 -55.45 13.53
CA ALA A 258 41.93 -56.71 14.20
C ALA A 258 40.63 -56.54 15.00
N PHE A 259 40.54 -55.49 15.82
CA PHE A 259 39.32 -55.19 16.59
C PHE A 259 38.08 -54.95 15.70
N ARG A 260 38.25 -54.32 14.53
CA ARG A 260 37.15 -54.16 13.55
C ARG A 260 36.70 -55.50 12.96
N LYS A 261 37.64 -56.42 12.70
CA LYS A 261 37.32 -57.77 12.22
C LYS A 261 36.56 -58.57 13.28
N GLU A 262 37.04 -58.55 14.53
CA GLU A 262 36.33 -59.19 15.65
C GLU A 262 34.92 -58.62 15.83
N LEU A 263 34.75 -57.30 15.70
CA LEU A 263 33.43 -56.66 15.72
C LEU A 263 32.53 -57.09 14.55
N GLN A 264 33.10 -57.31 13.37
CA GLN A 264 32.36 -57.81 12.20
C GLN A 264 31.90 -59.26 12.43
N GLU A 265 32.81 -60.13 12.88
CA GLU A 265 32.51 -61.53 13.22
C GLU A 265 31.44 -61.62 14.31
N MET A 266 31.53 -60.79 15.36
CA MET A 266 30.51 -60.72 16.41
C MET A 266 29.16 -60.21 15.88
N LYS A 267 29.15 -59.30 14.91
CA LYS A 267 27.91 -58.85 14.25
C LYS A 267 27.32 -59.95 13.38
N GLU A 268 28.15 -60.68 12.66
CA GLU A 268 27.74 -61.80 11.81
C GLU A 268 27.20 -62.97 12.63
N MET A 269 27.88 -63.38 13.71
CA MET A 269 27.37 -64.40 14.63
C MET A 269 26.05 -63.98 15.27
N LYS A 270 25.89 -62.71 15.64
CA LYS A 270 24.61 -62.19 16.14
C LYS A 270 23.53 -62.22 15.07
N LYS A 271 23.85 -61.84 13.83
CA LYS A 271 22.91 -61.90 12.71
C LYS A 271 22.47 -63.33 12.44
N GLN A 272 23.41 -64.28 12.43
CA GLN A 272 23.14 -65.72 12.29
C GLN A 272 22.31 -66.25 13.45
N ALA A 273 22.57 -65.87 14.70
CA ALA A 273 21.77 -66.29 15.87
C ALA A 273 20.34 -65.70 15.86
N ILE A 274 20.14 -64.54 15.22
CA ILE A 274 18.82 -63.95 14.99
C ILE A 274 18.10 -64.71 13.86
N GLU A 275 18.79 -65.00 12.76
CA GLU A 275 18.26 -65.75 11.62
C GLU A 275 17.95 -67.21 11.98
N SER A 276 18.76 -67.85 12.81
CA SER A 276 18.53 -69.21 13.33
C SER A 276 17.44 -69.28 14.40
N GLY A 277 16.94 -68.13 14.90
CA GLY A 277 15.91 -68.06 15.94
C GLY A 277 16.38 -68.49 17.34
N GLU A 278 17.64 -68.92 17.50
CA GLU A 278 18.22 -69.36 18.78
C GLU A 278 18.24 -68.22 19.81
N LEU A 279 18.48 -66.99 19.36
CA LEU A 279 18.46 -65.82 20.22
C LEU A 279 17.04 -65.51 20.74
N ALA A 280 16.00 -65.81 19.96
CA ALA A 280 14.60 -65.67 20.38
C ALA A 280 14.21 -66.80 21.35
N ALA A 281 14.63 -68.04 21.07
CA ALA A 281 14.39 -69.19 21.94
C ALA A 281 15.07 -69.03 23.31
N THR A 282 16.32 -68.55 23.35
CA THR A 282 17.02 -68.26 24.61
C THR A 282 16.36 -67.14 25.40
N ARG A 283 15.92 -66.05 24.74
CA ARG A 283 15.15 -64.96 25.36
C ARG A 283 13.80 -65.41 25.94
N LEU A 284 13.11 -66.34 25.28
CA LEU A 284 11.86 -66.90 25.77
C LEU A 284 12.08 -67.77 27.02
N LYS A 285 13.10 -68.63 27.00
CA LYS A 285 13.47 -69.46 28.15
C LYS A 285 13.88 -68.61 29.36
N THR A 286 14.68 -67.56 29.15
CA THR A 286 15.06 -66.65 30.24
C THR A 286 13.86 -65.85 30.76
N ALA A 287 12.96 -65.41 29.91
CA ALA A 287 11.73 -64.72 30.33
C ALA A 287 10.81 -65.63 31.16
N GLN A 288 10.66 -66.91 30.79
CA GLN A 288 9.91 -67.90 31.56
C GLN A 288 10.54 -68.14 32.95
N PHE A 289 11.86 -68.31 32.99
CA PHE A 289 12.60 -68.47 34.25
C PHE A 289 12.46 -67.25 35.18
N LEU A 290 12.56 -66.04 34.61
CA LEU A 290 12.39 -64.79 35.38
C LEU A 290 10.96 -64.67 35.92
N LYS A 291 9.93 -65.00 35.14
CA LYS A 291 8.53 -65.01 35.61
C LYS A 291 8.32 -65.95 36.79
N LEU A 292 8.86 -67.17 36.71
CA LEU A 292 8.78 -68.15 37.79
C LEU A 292 9.44 -67.64 39.08
N ARG A 293 10.62 -67.03 38.96
CA ARG A 293 11.35 -66.50 40.12
C ARG A 293 10.62 -65.32 40.76
N ILE A 294 10.04 -64.45 39.94
CA ILE A 294 9.22 -63.32 40.41
C ILE A 294 7.98 -63.83 41.16
N SER A 295 7.27 -64.84 40.63
CA SER A 295 6.08 -65.39 41.28
C SER A 295 6.40 -66.07 42.62
N GLN A 296 7.50 -66.83 42.69
CA GLN A 296 7.96 -67.44 43.94
C GLN A 296 8.31 -66.37 44.99
N HIS A 297 8.95 -65.28 44.57
CA HIS A 297 9.26 -64.17 45.46
C HIS A 297 7.98 -63.47 45.96
N GLN A 298 6.99 -63.25 45.09
CA GLN A 298 5.69 -62.66 45.48
C GLN A 298 4.94 -63.54 46.49
N GLN A 299 4.87 -64.86 46.25
CA GLN A 299 4.28 -65.81 47.18
C GLN A 299 4.98 -65.81 48.55
N HIS A 300 6.32 -65.73 48.55
CA HIS A 300 7.09 -65.60 49.79
C HIS A 300 6.78 -64.31 50.53
N GLN A 301 6.62 -63.18 49.83
CA GLN A 301 6.24 -61.90 50.45
C GLN A 301 4.81 -61.93 51.02
N GLU A 302 3.86 -62.54 50.31
CA GLU A 302 2.48 -62.73 50.79
C GLU A 302 2.45 -63.63 52.02
N ALA A 303 3.21 -64.73 52.03
CA ALA A 303 3.32 -65.60 53.19
C ALA A 303 3.91 -64.88 54.42
N LEU A 304 4.91 -64.00 54.23
CA LEU A 304 5.44 -63.17 55.32
C LEU A 304 4.42 -62.14 55.83
N LYS A 305 3.61 -61.54 54.94
CA LYS A 305 2.52 -60.64 55.34
C LYS A 305 1.44 -61.36 56.13
N ASN A 306 1.02 -62.54 55.66
CA ASN A 306 0.01 -63.35 56.35
C ASN A 306 0.49 -63.80 57.73
N LYS A 307 1.75 -64.25 57.86
CA LYS A 307 2.35 -64.57 59.17
C LYS A 307 2.37 -63.38 60.13
N LYS A 308 2.70 -62.18 59.64
CA LYS A 308 2.64 -60.97 60.47
C LYS A 308 1.21 -60.65 60.93
N GLN A 309 0.21 -60.84 60.05
CA GLN A 309 -1.20 -60.64 60.42
C GLN A 309 -1.70 -61.69 61.43
N GLU A 310 -1.25 -62.94 61.33
CA GLU A 310 -1.55 -63.99 62.32
C GLU A 310 -0.88 -63.71 63.68
N GLU A 311 0.35 -63.20 63.68
CA GLU A 311 1.04 -62.75 64.90
C GLU A 311 0.32 -61.54 65.53
N GLU A 312 -0.15 -60.57 64.74
CA GLU A 312 -0.94 -59.41 65.20
C GLU A 312 -2.36 -59.79 65.70
N ALA A 313 -2.92 -60.92 65.25
CA ALA A 313 -4.24 -61.41 65.70
C ALA A 313 -4.18 -62.31 66.95
N SER A 314 -2.98 -62.75 67.37
CA SER A 314 -2.77 -63.62 68.53
C SER A 314 -2.11 -62.94 69.74
N GLY A 315 -1.68 -61.69 69.60
CA GLY A 315 -1.22 -60.80 70.68
C GLY A 315 -2.27 -59.77 71.06
#